data_AF-A0A1Y2M1W7-F1
#
_entry.id   AF-A0A1Y2M1W7-F1
#
_cell.length_a   1.000
_cell.length_b   1.000
_cell.length_c   1.000
_cell.angle_alpha   90.00
_cell.angle_beta   90.00
_cell.angle_gamma   90.00
#
_symmetry.space_group_name_H-M   'P 1'
#
loop_
_entity.id
_entity.type
_entity.pdbx_description
1 polymer ?
#
loop_
_entity_poly.entity_id
_entity_poly.type
_entity_poly.pdbx_seq_one_letter_code
_entity_poly.pdbx_strand_id
1 'polypeptide(L)'
;MARAPQDRESVIPLLDPDRDPGQVPAEPASENSTNKSGDKMKAVHYEGPFKVSVKEVGIPKIEHPDDVIVKVTTAAICGSDLHMYQGRTAAESGLVFGHENMGIVIEAGSGVTLLEKGDRIVMPFNVADGRCQNCEEGKTAFCTG
;
A
#
# COMPACT_ATOMS: atom_id res chain seq x y z
N MET A 1 35.16 -9.34 -1.19
CA MET A 1 34.37 -8.09 -1.17
C MET A 1 34.40 -7.50 -2.57
N ALA A 2 33.35 -7.72 -3.36
CA ALA A 2 33.23 -7.13 -4.69
C ALA A 2 32.03 -6.18 -4.66
N ARG A 3 32.27 -4.88 -4.87
CA ARG A 3 31.23 -3.88 -5.06
C ARG A 3 30.58 -4.16 -6.42
N ALA A 4 29.26 -4.35 -6.44
CA ALA A 4 28.49 -4.31 -7.66
C ALA A 4 28.47 -2.87 -8.21
N PRO A 5 28.63 -2.67 -9.52
CA PRO A 5 28.52 -1.35 -10.13
C PRO A 5 27.06 -0.88 -10.06
N GLN A 6 26.86 0.24 -9.37
CA GLN A 6 25.65 1.05 -9.46
C GLN A 6 25.73 1.80 -10.78
N ASP A 7 25.12 1.26 -11.84
CA ASP A 7 24.76 1.98 -13.07
C ASP A 7 23.84 1.07 -13.88
N ARG A 8 22.56 1.07 -13.52
CA ARG A 8 21.48 0.68 -14.41
C ARG A 8 20.42 1.76 -14.29
N GLU A 9 20.48 2.73 -15.19
CA GLU A 9 19.35 3.57 -15.52
C GLU A 9 18.21 2.65 -15.95
N SER A 10 17.34 2.29 -15.01
CA SER A 10 16.04 1.72 -15.33
C SER A 10 15.20 2.87 -15.87
N VAL A 11 15.28 3.08 -17.18
CA VAL A 11 14.35 3.94 -17.92
C VAL A 11 12.96 3.34 -17.70
N ILE A 12 12.20 3.91 -16.76
CA ILE A 12 10.75 3.70 -16.66
C ILE A 12 10.21 4.16 -18.02
N PRO A 13 9.48 3.33 -18.78
CA PRO A 13 8.95 3.75 -20.06
C PRO A 13 8.13 5.02 -19.81
N LEU A 14 8.55 6.10 -20.48
CA LEU A 14 7.80 7.35 -20.53
C LEU A 14 6.36 6.99 -20.85
N LEU A 15 5.47 7.44 -19.97
CA LEU A 15 4.02 7.37 -20.16
C LEU A 15 3.71 7.74 -21.61
N ASP A 16 2.94 6.88 -22.28
CA ASP A 16 2.43 7.11 -23.62
C ASP A 16 1.87 8.55 -23.71
N PRO A 17 2.48 9.44 -24.52
CA PRO A 17 2.10 10.85 -24.58
C PRO A 17 0.69 11.07 -25.14
N ASP A 18 0.12 10.04 -25.79
CA ASP A 18 -1.24 10.06 -26.34
C ASP A 18 -2.27 9.41 -25.40
N ARG A 19 -1.84 8.85 -24.26
CA ARG A 19 -2.76 8.32 -23.25
C ARG A 19 -3.29 9.47 -22.41
N ASP A 20 -4.47 9.97 -22.79
CA ASP A 20 -5.25 10.90 -21.98
C ASP A 20 -5.36 10.38 -20.52
N PRO A 21 -4.71 11.03 -19.53
CA PRO A 21 -4.83 10.63 -18.13
C PRO A 21 -6.25 10.87 -17.58
N GLY A 22 -7.12 11.56 -18.33
CA GLY A 22 -8.44 12.01 -17.93
C GLY A 22 -9.61 11.03 -18.16
N GLN A 23 -9.38 9.81 -18.66
CA GLN A 23 -10.49 8.89 -18.96
C GLN A 23 -10.36 7.50 -18.32
N VAL A 24 -10.05 7.47 -17.02
CA VAL A 24 -10.67 6.44 -16.18
C VAL A 24 -12.05 6.98 -15.83
N PRO A 25 -13.17 6.30 -16.18
CA PRO A 25 -14.48 6.74 -15.72
C PRO A 25 -14.41 6.89 -14.21
N ALA A 26 -14.66 8.12 -13.72
CA ALA A 26 -14.95 8.29 -12.31
C ALA A 26 -16.18 7.42 -12.03
N GLU A 27 -16.01 6.34 -11.26
CA GLU A 27 -17.18 5.72 -10.66
C GLU A 27 -17.90 6.82 -9.86
N PRO A 28 -19.23 6.91 -9.97
CA PRO A 28 -19.97 7.97 -9.30
C PRO A 28 -19.54 8.00 -7.84
N ALA A 29 -19.17 9.18 -7.35
CA ALA A 29 -18.84 9.39 -5.95
C ALA A 29 -20.02 8.88 -5.13
N SER A 30 -19.88 7.68 -4.56
CA SER A 30 -20.82 7.11 -3.62
C SER A 30 -20.97 8.16 -2.51
N GLU A 31 -22.17 8.70 -2.40
CA GLU A 31 -22.56 9.69 -1.40
C GLU A 31 -22.04 9.28 -0.02
N ASN A 32 -21.57 10.29 0.73
CA ASN A 32 -21.04 10.24 2.09
C ASN A 32 -21.46 9.01 2.91
N SER A 33 -20.71 7.92 2.79
CA SER A 33 -20.74 6.83 3.74
C SER A 33 -19.61 7.10 4.72
N THR A 34 -19.94 7.75 5.83
CA THR A 34 -19.11 7.63 7.02
C THR A 34 -19.11 6.15 7.40
N ASN A 35 -17.95 5.48 7.32
CA ASN A 35 -17.83 4.08 7.68
C ASN A 35 -18.34 3.92 9.11
N LYS A 36 -19.44 3.19 9.27
CA LYS A 36 -20.03 2.94 10.58
C LYS A 36 -19.14 1.96 11.32
N SER A 37 -19.09 2.09 12.65
CA SER A 37 -18.44 1.10 13.50
C SER A 37 -19.09 -0.27 13.28
N GLY A 38 -18.40 -1.18 12.58
CA GLY A 38 -18.89 -2.51 12.22
C GLY A 38 -18.76 -2.86 10.73
N ASP A 39 -18.44 -1.89 9.87
CA ASP A 39 -18.25 -2.14 8.45
C ASP A 39 -17.00 -3.01 8.21
N LYS A 40 -17.13 -3.98 7.32
CA LYS A 40 -16.10 -4.95 6.98
C LYS A 40 -15.66 -4.84 5.52
N MET A 41 -14.44 -5.24 5.25
CA MET A 41 -13.88 -5.40 3.91
C MET A 41 -13.31 -6.81 3.72
N LYS A 42 -13.11 -7.22 2.48
CA LYS A 42 -12.46 -8.50 2.16
C LYS A 42 -10.94 -8.33 2.14
N ALA A 43 -10.22 -9.29 2.72
CA ALA A 43 -8.75 -9.32 2.75
C ALA A 43 -8.24 -10.75 2.54
N VAL A 44 -7.06 -10.88 1.92
CA VAL A 44 -6.36 -12.17 1.79
C VAL A 44 -5.65 -12.47 3.10
N HIS A 45 -6.14 -13.46 3.84
CA HIS A 45 -5.57 -13.91 5.10
C HIS A 45 -4.63 -15.09 4.92
N TYR A 46 -3.48 -15.00 5.56
CA TYR A 46 -2.59 -16.12 5.80
C TYR A 46 -3.08 -16.98 6.95
N GLU A 47 -3.17 -18.29 6.73
CA GLU A 47 -3.59 -19.28 7.74
C GLU A 47 -2.51 -20.34 8.01
N GLY A 48 -1.32 -20.17 7.44
CA GLY A 48 -0.22 -21.11 7.52
C GLY A 48 0.31 -21.53 6.14
N PRO A 49 1.33 -22.39 6.11
CA PRO A 49 1.96 -22.82 4.87
C PRO A 49 0.95 -23.43 3.90
N PHE A 50 0.97 -22.94 2.66
CA PHE A 50 0.10 -23.29 1.55
C PHE A 50 -1.39 -22.99 1.76
N LYS A 51 -1.75 -22.22 2.79
CA LYS A 51 -3.13 -21.94 3.18
C LYS A 51 -3.40 -20.45 3.30
N VAL A 52 -4.15 -19.92 2.33
CA VAL A 52 -4.69 -18.56 2.34
C VAL A 52 -6.17 -18.58 2.01
N SER A 53 -6.92 -17.62 2.54
CA SER A 53 -8.35 -17.48 2.25
C SER A 53 -8.75 -16.01 2.22
N VAL A 54 -9.82 -15.69 1.49
CA VAL A 54 -10.42 -14.35 1.55
C VAL A 54 -11.38 -14.32 2.74
N LYS A 55 -11.12 -13.45 3.72
CA LYS A 55 -11.99 -13.25 4.89
C LYS A 55 -12.49 -11.82 4.97
N GLU A 56 -13.58 -11.64 5.71
CA GLU A 56 -14.02 -10.32 6.11
C GLU A 56 -13.24 -9.84 7.34
N VAL A 57 -12.64 -8.66 7.24
CA VAL A 57 -11.96 -7.93 8.31
C VAL A 57 -12.62 -6.58 8.53
N GLY A 58 -12.40 -5.96 9.69
CA GLY A 58 -12.84 -4.58 9.90
C GLY A 58 -12.19 -3.63 8.89
N ILE A 59 -12.93 -2.63 8.44
CA ILE A 59 -12.34 -1.49 7.73
C ILE A 59 -11.39 -0.78 8.71
N PRO A 60 -10.15 -0.42 8.28
CA PRO A 60 -9.21 0.30 9.14
C PRO A 60 -9.78 1.65 9.56
N LYS A 61 -9.25 2.20 10.65
CA LYS A 61 -9.58 3.54 11.14
C LYS A 61 -8.29 4.34 11.21
N ILE A 62 -8.42 5.66 11.18
CA ILE A 62 -7.31 6.56 11.50
C ILE A 62 -6.92 6.32 12.97
N GLU A 63 -5.69 5.89 13.22
CA GLU A 63 -5.12 5.68 14.56
C GLU A 63 -4.13 6.81 14.91
N HIS A 64 -3.43 7.34 13.91
CA HIS A 64 -2.48 8.44 14.02
C HIS A 64 -2.84 9.63 13.11
N PRO A 65 -2.48 10.87 13.49
CA PRO A 65 -2.79 12.05 12.69
C PRO A 65 -2.23 12.02 11.26
N ASP A 66 -1.16 11.28 11.02
CA ASP A 66 -0.47 11.11 9.73
C ASP A 66 -0.99 9.93 8.89
N ASP A 67 -1.99 9.19 9.37
CA ASP A 67 -2.59 8.09 8.61
C ASP A 67 -3.41 8.57 7.42
N VAL A 68 -3.49 7.73 6.39
CA VAL A 68 -4.50 7.81 5.33
C VAL A 68 -5.17 6.45 5.15
N ILE A 69 -6.48 6.45 4.90
CA ILE A 69 -7.20 5.25 4.49
C ILE A 69 -7.39 5.29 2.98
N VAL A 70 -6.97 4.20 2.33
CA VAL A 70 -6.98 4.08 0.87
C VAL A 70 -7.93 2.96 0.46
N LYS A 71 -8.89 3.27 -0.43
CA LYS A 71 -9.65 2.25 -1.16
C LYS A 71 -8.73 1.67 -2.23
N VAL A 72 -8.20 0.48 -1.97
CA VAL A 72 -7.35 -0.25 -2.92
C VAL A 72 -8.15 -0.54 -4.19
N THR A 73 -7.64 -0.10 -5.34
CA THR A 73 -8.24 -0.35 -6.66
C THR A 73 -7.50 -1.44 -7.42
N THR A 74 -6.20 -1.61 -7.15
CA THR A 74 -5.38 -2.63 -7.78
C THR A 74 -4.28 -3.05 -6.81
N ALA A 75 -4.02 -4.36 -6.75
CA ALA A 75 -2.92 -4.95 -6.03
C ALA A 75 -2.27 -6.05 -6.88
N ALA A 76 -0.96 -6.19 -6.77
CA ALA A 76 -0.19 -7.26 -7.39
C ALA A 76 0.18 -8.34 -6.37
N ILE A 77 0.75 -9.43 -6.88
CA ILE A 77 1.32 -10.52 -6.08
C ILE A 77 2.82 -10.49 -6.29
N CYS A 78 3.58 -10.37 -5.20
CA CYS A 78 5.03 -10.34 -5.25
C CYS A 78 5.63 -11.73 -5.05
N GLY A 79 6.88 -11.92 -5.47
CA GLY A 79 7.65 -13.13 -5.15
C GLY A 79 7.86 -13.33 -3.64
N SER A 80 7.92 -12.24 -2.87
CA SER A 80 8.01 -12.26 -1.39
C SER A 80 6.75 -12.83 -0.74
N ASP A 81 5.56 -12.59 -1.30
CA ASP A 81 4.31 -13.21 -0.82
C ASP A 81 4.40 -14.74 -0.94
N LEU A 82 5.07 -15.27 -1.97
CA LEU A 82 5.29 -16.71 -2.12
C LEU A 82 6.24 -17.28 -1.07
N HIS A 83 7.23 -16.51 -0.61
CA HIS A 83 8.08 -16.93 0.51
C HIS A 83 7.24 -17.14 1.78
N MET A 84 6.31 -16.21 2.05
CA MET A 84 5.37 -16.33 3.18
C MET A 84 4.38 -17.47 2.99
N TYR A 85 3.72 -17.54 1.83
CA TYR A 85 2.76 -18.58 1.49
C TYR A 85 3.36 -19.99 1.67
N GLN A 86 4.63 -20.18 1.33
CA GLN A 86 5.30 -21.48 1.45
C GLN A 86 5.85 -21.76 2.86
N GLY A 87 5.63 -20.88 3.83
CA GLY A 87 6.15 -21.04 5.20
C GLY A 87 7.67 -20.84 5.32
N ARG A 88 8.29 -20.06 4.43
CA ARG A 88 9.74 -19.79 4.42
C ARG A 88 10.13 -18.52 5.16
N THR A 89 9.22 -17.98 5.94
CA THR A 89 9.38 -16.74 6.72
C THR A 89 8.83 -16.94 8.14
N ALA A 90 8.98 -15.95 9.00
CA ALA A 90 8.37 -15.92 10.32
C ALA A 90 6.90 -15.43 10.33
N ALA A 91 6.22 -15.40 9.18
CA ALA A 91 4.83 -14.95 9.11
C ALA A 91 3.91 -15.84 9.96
N GLU A 92 3.05 -15.20 10.76
CA GLU A 92 2.09 -15.86 11.64
C GLU A 92 0.67 -15.85 11.06
N SER A 93 -0.11 -16.89 11.39
CA SER A 93 -1.51 -16.99 10.98
C SER A 93 -2.31 -15.76 11.46
N GLY A 94 -3.15 -15.21 10.58
CA GLY A 94 -3.92 -14.00 10.83
C GLY A 94 -3.42 -12.79 10.04
N LEU A 95 -2.18 -12.82 9.56
CA LEU A 95 -1.60 -11.75 8.74
C LEU A 95 -2.38 -11.54 7.42
N VAL A 96 -2.55 -10.28 7.01
CA VAL A 96 -3.15 -9.89 5.73
C VAL A 96 -2.06 -9.66 4.68
N PHE A 97 -2.20 -10.29 3.52
CA PHE A 97 -1.25 -10.16 2.41
C PHE A 97 -1.41 -8.86 1.64
N GLY A 98 -0.33 -8.45 0.96
CA GLY A 98 -0.30 -7.36 0.00
C GLY A 98 0.61 -6.21 0.40
N HIS A 99 1.55 -5.90 -0.47
CA HIS A 99 2.49 -4.77 -0.31
C HIS A 99 2.84 -4.12 -1.66
N GLU A 100 2.09 -4.46 -2.71
CA GLU A 100 2.20 -3.89 -4.05
C GLU A 100 0.82 -3.38 -4.46
N ASN A 101 0.41 -2.22 -3.94
CA ASN A 101 -0.96 -1.73 -4.08
C ASN A 101 -1.02 -0.25 -4.48
N MET A 102 -2.15 0.11 -5.10
CA MET A 102 -2.51 1.47 -5.44
C MET A 102 -4.00 1.68 -5.21
N GLY A 103 -4.42 2.92 -5.02
CA GLY A 103 -5.82 3.19 -4.73
C GLY A 103 -6.16 4.67 -4.65
N ILE A 104 -7.34 4.94 -4.10
CA ILE A 104 -7.90 6.28 -3.91
C ILE A 104 -7.96 6.57 -2.41
N VAL A 105 -7.46 7.73 -1.98
CA VAL A 105 -7.60 8.21 -0.60
C VAL A 105 -9.08 8.45 -0.29
N ILE A 106 -9.61 7.80 0.74
CA ILE A 106 -11.01 7.95 1.17
C ILE A 106 -11.16 8.69 2.51
N GLU A 107 -10.10 8.72 3.32
CA GLU A 107 -10.01 9.42 4.58
C GLU A 107 -8.55 9.78 4.86
N ALA A 108 -8.30 10.95 5.46
CA ALA A 108 -6.97 11.41 5.84
C ALA A 108 -7.00 11.94 7.28
N GLY A 109 -5.95 11.63 8.05
CA GLY A 109 -5.76 12.12 9.40
C GLY A 109 -5.48 13.63 9.43
N SER A 110 -5.61 14.24 10.61
CA SER A 110 -5.50 15.70 10.79
C SER A 110 -4.10 16.28 10.58
N GLY A 111 -3.06 15.43 10.59
CA GLY A 111 -1.67 15.79 10.32
C GLY A 111 -1.26 15.64 8.86
N VAL A 112 -2.11 15.08 8.00
CA VAL A 112 -1.83 14.93 6.56
C VAL A 112 -2.06 16.26 5.86
N THR A 113 -1.02 16.78 5.20
CA THR A 113 -1.05 18.10 4.53
C THR A 113 -0.79 18.06 3.03
N LEU A 114 -0.31 16.92 2.51
CA LEU A 114 0.08 16.77 1.10
C LEU A 114 -0.89 15.93 0.27
N LEU A 115 -1.85 15.27 0.91
CA LEU A 115 -2.84 14.41 0.29
C LEU A 115 -4.25 14.80 0.74
N GLU A 116 -5.22 14.62 -0.14
CA GLU A 116 -6.63 14.84 0.15
C GLU A 116 -7.52 13.69 -0.34
N LYS A 117 -8.76 13.63 0.17
CA LYS A 117 -9.75 12.64 -0.25
C LYS A 117 -9.99 12.76 -1.76
N GLY A 118 -9.84 11.65 -2.48
CA GLY A 118 -9.97 11.59 -3.93
C GLY A 118 -8.64 11.40 -4.66
N ASP A 119 -7.50 11.66 -4.00
CA ASP A 119 -6.19 11.46 -4.62
C ASP A 119 -5.93 10.00 -4.98
N ARG A 120 -5.36 9.79 -6.16
CA ARG A 120 -4.89 8.47 -6.60
C ARG A 120 -3.41 8.31 -6.26
N ILE A 121 -3.10 7.32 -5.43
CA ILE A 121 -1.74 7.09 -4.93
C ILE A 121 -1.25 5.67 -5.21
N VAL A 122 0.07 5.53 -5.32
CA VAL A 122 0.81 4.27 -5.25
C VAL A 122 1.48 4.22 -3.89
N MET A 123 1.35 3.11 -3.17
CA MET A 123 1.98 2.95 -1.86
C MET A 123 3.31 2.23 -2.04
N PRO A 124 4.44 2.82 -1.60
CA PRO A 124 5.70 2.09 -1.54
C PRO A 124 5.60 0.98 -0.49
N PHE A 125 6.21 -0.18 -0.75
CA PHE A 125 6.13 -1.32 0.17
C PHE A 125 6.91 -1.09 1.48
N ASN A 126 7.91 -0.20 1.47
CA ASN A 126 8.64 0.18 2.67
C ASN A 126 7.81 1.21 3.46
N VAL A 127 7.42 0.85 4.68
CA VAL A 127 6.86 1.80 5.64
C VAL A 127 8.00 2.64 6.22
N ALA A 128 7.89 3.96 6.10
CA ALA A 128 8.93 4.89 6.50
C ALA A 128 8.31 6.14 7.14
N ASP A 129 8.92 6.65 8.22
CA ASP A 129 8.41 7.78 9.00
C ASP A 129 8.63 9.16 8.37
N GLY A 130 9.49 9.24 7.34
CA GLY A 130 9.84 10.48 6.67
C GLY A 130 10.65 11.49 7.48
N ARG A 131 11.07 11.16 8.72
CA ARG A 131 11.66 12.12 9.67
C ARG A 131 12.88 11.61 10.44
N CYS A 132 13.14 10.31 10.48
CA CYS A 132 14.40 9.83 11.05
C CYS A 132 15.58 10.19 10.14
N GLN A 133 16.80 10.16 10.67
CA GLN A 133 18.01 10.49 9.90
C GLN A 133 18.11 9.68 8.59
N ASN A 134 17.74 8.41 8.61
CA ASN A 134 17.77 7.58 7.40
C ASN A 134 16.75 8.05 6.36
N CYS A 135 15.55 8.45 6.77
CA CYS A 135 14.54 9.00 5.87
C CYS A 135 14.95 10.35 5.29
N GLU A 136 15.51 11.25 6.10
CA GLU A 136 16.00 12.56 5.64
C GLU A 136 17.17 12.42 4.64
N GLU A 137 17.97 11.37 4.76
CA GLU A 137 19.03 11.00 3.81
C GLU A 137 18.53 10.19 2.59
N GLY A 138 17.21 9.98 2.45
CA GLY A 138 16.60 9.24 1.34
C GLY A 138 16.74 7.71 1.44
N LYS A 139 17.17 7.17 2.58
CA LYS A 139 17.36 5.74 2.85
C LYS A 139 16.11 5.13 3.51
N THR A 140 14.94 5.35 2.91
CA THR A 140 13.64 4.95 3.48
C THR A 140 13.48 3.45 3.72
N ALA A 141 14.19 2.60 2.97
CA ALA A 141 14.23 1.15 3.21
C ALA A 141 14.91 0.75 4.54
N PHE A 142 15.61 1.69 5.19
CA PHE A 142 16.30 1.50 6.47
C PHE A 142 15.72 2.44 7.54
N CYS A 143 14.42 2.76 7.47
CA CYS A 143 13.76 3.59 8.48
C CYS A 143 14.01 3.05 9.89
N THR A 144 14.25 3.95 10.85
CA THR A 144 14.47 3.63 12.27
C THR A 144 13.42 4.23 13.19
N GLY A 145 12.39 4.85 12.62
CA GLY A 145 11.23 5.41 13.32
C GLY A 145 9.95 4.72 12.87
#